data_AF-A0A2G6P8M1-F1
#
_entry.id   AF-A0A2G6P8M1-F1
#
_cell.length_a   1.000
_cell.length_b   1.000
_cell.length_c   1.000
_cell.angle_alpha   90.00
_cell.angle_beta   90.00
_cell.angle_gamma   90.00
#
_symmetry.space_group_name_H-M   'P 1'
#
loop_
_entity.id
_entity.type
_entity.pdbx_description
1 polymer ?
#
loop_
_entity_poly.entity_id
_entity_poly.type
_entity_poly.pdbx_seq_one_letter_code
_entity_poly.pdbx_strand_id
1 'polypeptide(L)'
;MHTSTNSYTLELHNLAPEPAEEWARLLNFVGLTEQDKRTMSATVETLMDRASELVIDTYNYLLSVPETAAILGWEMGADEAHLAERRRFFTVWLARTLGMDTSDEFAYYLFRAGKFHAGHGARKIHTPSAYVTTSMGLVGATFARYMQEANLPGHIMAPALAGWNKYLSTQLHLMQLGYDIARENDTGSMAIPIRLFGRLRPLVGKHEFEIKVHQNSHVADVLRKFFNYYPQTRVEALEKVWHSHEKKDSDWVEVFPAYVPRNGWRVLLNGLDLHYNGGLTAPIHKKDKIDIFPPGR
;
A
#
# COMPACT_ATOMS: atom_id res chain seq x y z
N MET A 1 -19.05 -25.09 40.76
CA MET A 1 -17.71 -25.01 40.13
C MET A 1 -17.77 -23.95 39.04
N HIS A 2 -17.32 -22.72 39.33
CA HIS A 2 -17.11 -21.72 38.29
C HIS A 2 -15.80 -22.07 37.60
N THR A 3 -15.86 -22.62 36.39
CA THR A 3 -14.71 -22.63 35.49
C THR A 3 -14.47 -21.19 35.06
N SER A 4 -13.48 -20.55 35.66
CA SER A 4 -12.88 -19.32 35.15
C SER A 4 -12.29 -19.63 33.77
N THR A 5 -13.06 -19.42 32.72
CA THR A 5 -12.52 -19.39 31.36
C THR A 5 -11.63 -18.15 31.28
N ASN A 6 -10.31 -18.35 31.36
CA ASN A 6 -9.36 -17.28 31.06
C ASN A 6 -9.61 -16.84 29.61
N SER A 7 -10.26 -15.69 29.45
CA SER A 7 -10.43 -15.04 28.16
C SER A 7 -9.14 -14.29 27.86
N TYR A 8 -8.51 -14.60 26.73
CA TYR A 8 -7.35 -13.85 26.26
C TYR A 8 -7.81 -12.58 25.54
N THR A 9 -7.18 -11.44 25.83
CA THR A 9 -7.38 -10.23 25.02
C THR A 9 -6.72 -10.44 23.67
N LEU A 10 -7.51 -10.42 22.60
CA LEU A 10 -7.00 -10.51 21.23
C LEU A 10 -6.63 -9.11 20.73
N GLU A 11 -5.49 -8.60 21.17
CA GLU A 11 -5.05 -7.25 20.84
C GLU A 11 -3.86 -7.26 19.86
N LEU A 12 -4.05 -6.66 18.69
CA LEU A 12 -3.02 -6.48 17.68
C LEU A 12 -2.43 -5.07 17.80
N HIS A 13 -1.10 -5.02 17.79
CA HIS A 13 -0.33 -3.78 17.79
C HIS A 13 0.56 -3.71 16.54
N ASN A 14 1.06 -2.49 16.28
CA ASN A 14 2.05 -2.22 15.24
C ASN A 14 1.57 -2.60 13.83
N LEU A 15 0.27 -2.42 13.55
CA LEU A 15 -0.22 -2.42 12.17
C LEU A 15 0.34 -1.18 11.47
N ALA A 16 0.77 -1.35 10.22
CA ALA A 16 1.12 -0.24 9.34
C ALA A 16 -0.10 0.70 9.17
N PRO A 17 0.08 2.01 8.95
CA PRO A 17 -1.06 2.90 8.75
C PRO A 17 -1.90 2.45 7.55
N GLU A 18 -3.21 2.68 7.60
CA GLU A 18 -4.06 2.40 6.45
C GLU A 18 -3.75 3.37 5.31
N PRO A 19 -3.85 2.94 4.03
CA PRO A 19 -3.51 3.80 2.89
C PRO A 19 -4.23 5.15 2.91
N ALA A 20 -5.54 5.16 3.20
CA ALA A 20 -6.33 6.39 3.27
C ALA A 20 -5.89 7.32 4.42
N GLU A 21 -5.67 6.77 5.62
CA GLU A 21 -5.20 7.54 6.78
C GLU A 21 -3.81 8.15 6.50
N GLU A 22 -2.89 7.37 5.94
CA GLU A 22 -1.52 7.82 5.63
C GLU A 22 -1.52 8.87 4.52
N TRP A 23 -2.36 8.68 3.50
CA TRP A 23 -2.55 9.63 2.41
C TRP A 23 -3.03 10.99 2.91
N ALA A 24 -4.10 11.02 3.71
CA ALA A 24 -4.61 12.24 4.30
C ALA A 24 -3.56 12.93 5.19
N ARG A 25 -2.86 12.14 6.03
CA ARG A 25 -1.80 12.65 6.91
C ARG A 25 -0.67 13.31 6.12
N LEU A 26 -0.21 12.67 5.04
CA LEU A 26 0.91 13.18 4.25
C LEU A 26 0.53 14.35 3.36
N LEU A 27 -0.66 14.34 2.75
CA LEU A 27 -1.17 15.51 2.02
C LEU A 27 -1.23 16.75 2.91
N ASN A 28 -1.64 16.57 4.17
CA ASN A 28 -1.61 17.64 5.17
C ASN A 28 -0.18 18.04 5.54
N PHE A 29 0.72 17.06 5.78
CA PHE A 29 2.12 17.31 6.13
C PHE A 29 2.87 18.12 5.07
N VAL A 30 2.72 17.75 3.79
CA VAL A 30 3.35 18.49 2.68
C VAL A 30 2.67 19.83 2.39
N GLY A 31 1.54 20.10 3.05
CA GLY A 31 0.75 21.30 2.87
C GLY A 31 0.26 21.44 1.43
N LEU A 32 -0.38 20.41 0.88
CA LEU A 32 -1.05 20.52 -0.43
C LEU A 32 -2.35 21.29 -0.25
N THR A 33 -2.29 22.60 -0.48
CA THR A 33 -3.41 23.53 -0.28
C THR A 33 -4.31 23.63 -1.51
N GLU A 34 -5.49 24.22 -1.34
CA GLU A 34 -6.35 24.59 -2.47
C GLU A 34 -5.68 25.61 -3.41
N GLN A 35 -4.75 26.43 -2.90
CA GLN A 35 -3.96 27.33 -3.75
C GLN A 35 -2.97 26.56 -4.62
N ASP A 36 -2.31 25.52 -4.07
CA ASP A 36 -1.46 24.63 -4.86
C ASP A 36 -2.28 23.92 -5.95
N LYS A 37 -3.47 23.42 -5.62
CA LYS A 37 -4.36 22.78 -6.62
C LYS A 37 -4.77 23.75 -7.72
N ARG A 38 -5.06 25.02 -7.39
CA ARG A 38 -5.38 26.05 -8.40
C ARG A 38 -4.21 26.32 -9.34
N THR A 39 -2.97 26.44 -8.84
CA THR A 39 -1.80 26.66 -9.69
C THR A 39 -1.44 25.43 -10.51
N MET A 40 -1.55 24.23 -9.93
CA MET A 40 -1.44 22.96 -10.66
C MET A 40 -2.49 22.88 -11.78
N SER A 41 -3.75 23.20 -11.49
CA SER A 41 -4.86 23.20 -12.46
C SER A 41 -4.59 24.08 -13.66
N ALA A 42 -3.92 25.23 -13.48
CA ALA A 42 -3.55 26.14 -14.57
C ALA A 42 -2.53 25.54 -15.55
N THR A 43 -1.94 24.39 -15.22
CA THR A 43 -0.99 23.67 -16.08
C THR A 43 -1.55 22.38 -16.66
N VAL A 44 -2.74 21.95 -16.22
CA VAL A 44 -3.31 20.63 -16.58
C VAL A 44 -3.55 20.51 -18.08
N GLU A 45 -4.08 21.54 -18.74
CA GLU A 45 -4.30 21.51 -20.20
C GLU A 45 -3.00 21.24 -20.95
N THR A 46 -1.96 22.02 -20.66
CA THR A 46 -0.61 21.84 -21.23
C THR A 46 -0.05 20.43 -21.00
N LEU A 47 -0.25 19.86 -19.81
CA LEU A 47 0.22 18.50 -19.49
C LEU A 47 -0.62 17.43 -20.18
N MET A 48 -1.94 17.63 -20.27
CA MET A 48 -2.88 16.71 -20.90
C MET A 48 -2.67 16.61 -22.42
N ASP A 49 -2.38 17.73 -23.08
CA ASP A 49 -2.10 17.78 -24.52
C ASP A 49 -0.95 16.86 -24.93
N ARG A 50 -0.07 16.52 -23.98
CA ARG A 50 1.11 15.68 -24.17
C ARG A 50 1.16 14.44 -23.29
N ALA A 51 0.02 14.08 -22.69
CA ALA A 51 -0.06 12.91 -21.81
C ALA A 51 0.29 11.61 -22.54
N SER A 52 -0.12 11.46 -23.81
CA SER A 52 0.22 10.30 -24.63
C SER A 52 1.70 10.19 -24.92
N GLU A 53 2.34 11.33 -25.23
CA GLU A 53 3.78 11.42 -25.45
C GLU A 53 4.55 10.99 -24.20
N LEU A 54 4.21 11.54 -23.03
CA LEU A 54 4.85 11.16 -21.76
C LEU A 54 4.79 9.65 -21.50
N VAL A 55 3.64 9.03 -21.74
CA VAL A 55 3.47 7.57 -21.57
C VAL A 55 4.37 6.81 -22.55
N ILE A 56 4.38 7.19 -23.82
CA ILE A 56 5.19 6.53 -24.86
C ILE A 56 6.67 6.67 -24.54
N ASP A 57 7.13 7.89 -24.27
CA ASP A 57 8.53 8.22 -24.05
C ASP A 57 9.07 7.58 -22.78
N THR A 58 8.25 7.47 -21.73
CA THR A 58 8.69 6.78 -20.51
C THR A 58 9.02 5.32 -20.81
N TYR A 59 8.19 4.60 -21.55
CA TYR A 59 8.50 3.19 -21.88
C TYR A 59 9.62 3.06 -22.92
N ASN A 60 9.77 4.01 -23.84
CA ASN A 60 10.92 4.04 -24.74
C ASN A 60 12.23 4.22 -23.95
N TYR A 61 12.23 5.08 -22.93
CA TYR A 61 13.37 5.26 -22.04
C TYR A 61 13.66 4.01 -21.20
N LEU A 62 12.64 3.40 -20.60
CA LEU A 62 12.83 2.15 -19.84
C LEU A 62 13.35 0.99 -20.72
N LEU A 63 13.00 0.99 -22.01
CA LEU A 63 13.52 0.02 -22.97
C LEU A 63 14.98 0.32 -23.36
N SER A 64 15.39 1.59 -23.39
CA SER A 64 16.75 1.98 -23.81
C SER A 64 17.80 1.78 -22.71
N VAL A 65 17.38 1.68 -21.44
CA VAL A 65 18.26 1.40 -20.30
C VAL A 65 18.34 -0.13 -20.08
N PRO A 66 19.52 -0.76 -20.22
CA PRO A 66 19.66 -2.22 -20.17
C PRO A 66 19.09 -2.88 -18.91
N GLU A 67 19.29 -2.25 -17.75
CA GLU A 67 18.85 -2.79 -16.46
C GLU A 67 17.32 -2.84 -16.36
N THR A 68 16.63 -1.79 -16.82
CA THR A 68 15.17 -1.76 -16.80
C THR A 68 14.57 -2.63 -17.90
N ALA A 69 15.23 -2.74 -19.06
CA ALA A 69 14.86 -3.70 -20.09
C ALA A 69 14.94 -5.14 -19.55
N ALA A 70 16.01 -5.49 -18.84
CA ALA A 70 16.18 -6.81 -18.23
C ALA A 70 15.12 -7.10 -17.15
N ILE A 71 14.80 -6.12 -16.28
CA ILE A 71 13.71 -6.26 -15.30
C ILE A 71 12.38 -6.57 -15.99
N LEU A 72 12.12 -5.97 -17.15
CA LEU A 72 10.86 -6.12 -17.89
C LEU A 72 10.85 -7.34 -18.83
N GLY A 73 11.98 -8.01 -19.02
CA GLY A 73 12.16 -9.10 -20.00
C GLY A 73 12.10 -8.61 -21.44
N TRP A 74 12.63 -7.40 -21.70
CA TRP A 74 12.57 -6.69 -22.98
C TRP A 74 13.93 -6.50 -23.65
N GLU A 75 14.94 -7.29 -23.28
CA GLU A 75 16.31 -7.20 -23.79
C GLU A 75 16.38 -7.35 -25.32
N MET A 76 15.43 -8.10 -25.90
CA MET A 76 15.32 -8.33 -27.34
C MET A 76 14.20 -7.51 -28.00
N GLY A 77 13.69 -6.49 -27.29
CA GLY A 77 12.51 -5.71 -27.68
C GLY A 77 11.32 -6.00 -26.77
N ALA A 78 10.37 -5.06 -26.74
CA ALA A 78 9.21 -5.16 -25.87
C ALA A 78 8.17 -6.16 -26.40
N ASP A 79 7.67 -7.04 -25.52
CA ASP A 79 6.41 -7.77 -25.77
C ASP A 79 5.27 -6.75 -25.94
N GLU A 80 4.64 -6.73 -27.12
CA GLU A 80 3.60 -5.75 -27.46
C GLU A 80 2.41 -5.80 -26.50
N ALA A 81 1.99 -7.00 -26.08
CA ALA A 81 0.87 -7.16 -25.16
C ALA A 81 1.23 -6.63 -23.76
N HIS A 82 2.45 -6.93 -23.29
CA HIS A 82 2.96 -6.39 -22.03
C HIS A 82 3.11 -4.86 -22.11
N LEU A 83 3.68 -4.32 -23.18
CA LEU A 83 3.85 -2.88 -23.36
C LEU A 83 2.51 -2.14 -23.37
N ALA A 84 1.51 -2.67 -24.09
CA ALA A 84 0.16 -2.10 -24.14
C ALA A 84 -0.51 -2.10 -22.75
N GLU A 85 -0.38 -3.20 -21.99
CA GLU A 85 -0.86 -3.30 -20.61
C GLU A 85 -0.19 -2.25 -19.71
N ARG A 86 1.14 -2.13 -19.76
CA ARG A 86 1.89 -1.17 -18.94
C ARG A 86 1.53 0.28 -19.29
N ARG A 87 1.45 0.61 -20.58
CA ARG A 87 0.98 1.93 -21.05
C ARG A 87 -0.42 2.25 -20.55
N ARG A 88 -1.35 1.29 -20.60
CA ARG A 88 -2.71 1.49 -20.05
C ARG A 88 -2.70 1.81 -18.56
N PHE A 89 -1.92 1.09 -17.75
CA PHE A 89 -1.82 1.38 -16.32
C PHE A 89 -1.23 2.78 -16.04
N PHE A 90 -0.20 3.16 -16.80
CA PHE A 90 0.36 4.51 -16.72
C PHE A 90 -0.69 5.54 -17.08
N THR A 91 -1.37 5.41 -18.22
CA THR A 91 -2.41 6.36 -18.67
C THR A 91 -3.50 6.56 -17.62
N VAL A 92 -3.97 5.49 -16.98
CA VAL A 92 -4.97 5.59 -15.90
C VAL A 92 -4.42 6.35 -14.70
N TRP A 93 -3.20 6.05 -14.26
CA TRP A 93 -2.54 6.79 -13.18
C TRP A 93 -2.35 8.27 -13.53
N LEU A 94 -1.87 8.57 -14.74
CA LEU A 94 -1.60 9.92 -15.20
C LEU A 94 -2.89 10.75 -15.27
N ALA A 95 -3.98 10.17 -15.78
CA ALA A 95 -5.28 10.84 -15.82
C ALA A 95 -5.78 11.21 -14.42
N ARG A 96 -5.66 10.31 -13.43
CA ARG A 96 -6.04 10.58 -12.04
C ARG A 96 -5.11 11.60 -11.38
N THR A 97 -3.83 11.54 -11.67
CA THR A 97 -2.83 12.50 -11.19
C THR A 97 -3.11 13.90 -11.74
N LEU A 98 -3.35 14.05 -13.04
CA LEU A 98 -3.67 15.33 -13.66
C LEU A 98 -5.05 15.86 -13.23
N GLY A 99 -5.98 14.95 -12.88
CA GLY A 99 -7.23 15.28 -12.20
C GLY A 99 -7.08 15.63 -10.70
N MET A 100 -5.86 15.60 -10.16
CA MET A 100 -5.55 15.89 -8.75
C MET A 100 -6.40 15.08 -7.76
N ASP A 101 -6.63 13.79 -8.07
CA ASP A 101 -7.46 12.90 -7.28
C ASP A 101 -6.89 12.64 -5.87
N THR A 102 -7.43 13.28 -4.85
CA THR A 102 -7.04 13.06 -3.45
C THR A 102 -7.93 12.09 -2.70
N SER A 103 -8.70 11.24 -3.39
CA SER A 103 -9.64 10.31 -2.75
C SER A 103 -8.94 9.14 -2.03
N ASP A 104 -9.65 8.56 -1.07
CA ASP A 104 -9.22 7.33 -0.37
C ASP A 104 -8.99 6.17 -1.37
N GLU A 105 -9.82 6.07 -2.41
CA GLU A 105 -9.66 5.03 -3.43
C GLU A 105 -8.35 5.19 -4.19
N PHE A 106 -7.90 6.43 -4.47
CA PHE A 106 -6.58 6.63 -5.09
C PHE A 106 -5.44 6.21 -4.18
N ALA A 107 -5.56 6.43 -2.87
CA ALA A 107 -4.57 5.96 -1.90
C ALA A 107 -4.42 4.42 -1.96
N TYR A 108 -5.54 3.71 -1.99
CA TYR A 108 -5.55 2.24 -2.15
C TYR A 108 -5.01 1.79 -3.53
N TYR A 109 -5.30 2.54 -4.59
CA TYR A 109 -4.75 2.29 -5.92
C TYR A 109 -3.21 2.40 -5.94
N LEU A 110 -2.65 3.47 -5.37
CA LEU A 110 -1.21 3.70 -5.29
C LEU A 110 -0.52 2.64 -4.42
N PHE A 111 -1.09 2.32 -3.26
CA PHE A 111 -0.62 1.23 -2.41
C PHE A 111 -0.56 -0.11 -3.17
N ARG A 112 -1.61 -0.43 -3.95
CA ARG A 112 -1.65 -1.63 -4.79
C ARG A 112 -0.59 -1.59 -5.89
N ALA A 113 -0.37 -0.44 -6.52
CA ALA A 113 0.70 -0.27 -7.50
C ALA A 113 2.08 -0.55 -6.89
N GLY A 114 2.32 -0.12 -5.65
CA GLY A 114 3.49 -0.47 -4.85
C GLY A 114 3.72 -1.98 -4.74
N LYS A 115 2.68 -2.73 -4.33
CA LYS A 115 2.74 -4.20 -4.27
C LYS A 115 3.07 -4.83 -5.62
N PHE A 116 2.55 -4.27 -6.71
CA PHE A 116 2.80 -4.80 -8.06
C PHE A 116 4.27 -4.62 -8.47
N HIS A 117 4.86 -3.47 -8.18
CA HIS A 117 6.30 -3.26 -8.38
C HIS A 117 7.16 -4.16 -7.47
N ALA A 118 6.66 -4.54 -6.29
CA ALA A 118 7.33 -5.50 -5.42
C ALA A 118 7.28 -6.97 -5.94
N GLY A 119 6.69 -7.24 -7.11
CA GLY A 119 6.57 -8.59 -7.67
C GLY A 119 5.22 -9.28 -7.37
N HIS A 120 4.25 -8.60 -6.76
CA HIS A 120 2.99 -9.23 -6.38
C HIS A 120 1.89 -9.05 -7.46
N GLY A 121 2.22 -8.48 -8.61
CA GLY A 121 1.35 -8.44 -9.80
C GLY A 121 1.19 -9.80 -10.49
N ALA A 122 0.43 -9.83 -11.59
CA ALA A 122 0.16 -11.06 -12.35
C ALA A 122 1.43 -11.67 -12.96
N ARG A 123 2.31 -10.81 -13.52
CA ARG A 123 3.56 -11.22 -14.18
C ARG A 123 4.73 -11.49 -13.23
N LYS A 124 4.57 -11.27 -11.92
CA LYS A 124 5.61 -11.50 -10.90
C LYS A 124 6.94 -10.78 -11.14
N ILE A 125 6.91 -9.67 -11.86
CA ILE A 125 8.09 -8.82 -12.09
C ILE A 125 8.36 -8.00 -10.85
N HIS A 126 9.52 -8.21 -10.24
CA HIS A 126 10.03 -7.36 -9.18
C HIS A 126 10.87 -6.23 -9.78
N THR A 127 10.46 -4.99 -9.54
CA THR A 127 11.18 -3.78 -9.91
C THR A 127 11.81 -3.18 -8.65
N PRO A 128 13.14 -3.05 -8.56
CA PRO A 128 13.77 -2.41 -7.41
C PRO A 128 13.20 -1.01 -7.15
N SER A 129 12.91 -0.69 -5.88
CA SER A 129 12.26 0.57 -5.49
C SER A 129 13.01 1.82 -5.97
N ALA A 130 14.34 1.76 -6.10
CA ALA A 130 15.15 2.84 -6.64
C ALA A 130 14.67 3.29 -8.03
N TYR A 131 14.31 2.36 -8.93
CA TYR A 131 13.80 2.70 -10.26
C TYR A 131 12.40 3.29 -10.23
N VAL A 132 11.56 2.90 -9.25
CA VAL A 132 10.23 3.50 -9.06
C VAL A 132 10.38 4.96 -8.59
N THR A 133 11.23 5.19 -7.60
CA THR A 133 11.55 6.52 -7.07
C THR A 133 12.09 7.46 -8.14
N THR A 134 13.10 7.02 -8.90
CA THR A 134 13.70 7.88 -9.93
C THR A 134 12.77 8.10 -11.12
N SER A 135 11.92 7.13 -11.48
CA SER A 135 10.90 7.31 -12.52
C SER A 135 9.87 8.38 -12.16
N MET A 136 9.47 8.49 -10.88
CA MET A 136 8.61 9.59 -10.42
C MET A 136 9.29 10.96 -10.60
N GLY A 137 10.60 11.03 -10.34
CA GLY A 137 11.41 12.22 -10.61
C GLY A 137 11.44 12.59 -12.11
N LEU A 138 11.54 11.60 -13.00
CA LEU A 138 11.48 11.82 -14.45
C LEU A 138 10.13 12.39 -14.90
N VAL A 139 9.02 11.95 -14.30
CA VAL A 139 7.70 12.54 -14.56
C VAL A 139 7.66 14.00 -14.14
N GLY A 140 8.14 14.34 -12.94
CA GLY A 140 8.22 15.72 -12.46
C GLY A 140 9.09 16.61 -13.35
N ALA A 141 10.24 16.11 -13.81
CA ALA A 141 11.10 16.81 -14.77
C ALA A 141 10.42 17.00 -16.13
N THR A 142 9.64 16.01 -16.59
CA THR A 142 8.88 16.11 -17.84
C THR A 142 7.76 17.14 -17.74
N PHE A 143 7.07 17.23 -16.59
CA PHE A 143 6.09 18.28 -16.35
C PHE A 143 6.72 19.67 -16.47
N ALA A 144 7.89 19.89 -15.86
CA ALA A 144 8.61 21.15 -15.97
C ALA A 144 8.98 21.48 -17.43
N ARG A 145 9.49 20.48 -18.16
CA ARG A 145 9.83 20.61 -19.58
C ARG A 145 8.61 20.96 -20.44
N TYR A 146 7.48 20.28 -20.27
CA TYR A 146 6.25 20.54 -21.02
C TYR A 146 5.73 21.97 -20.78
N MET A 147 5.73 22.42 -19.53
CA MET A 147 5.35 23.80 -19.20
C MET A 147 6.31 24.84 -19.80
N GLN A 148 7.61 24.55 -19.81
CA GLN A 148 8.62 25.41 -20.41
C GLN A 148 8.44 25.51 -21.94
N GLU A 149 8.29 24.37 -22.62
CA GLU A 149 8.10 24.31 -24.08
C GLU A 149 6.79 24.99 -24.52
N ALA A 150 5.78 25.00 -23.66
CA ALA A 150 4.54 25.76 -23.86
C ALA A 150 4.67 27.27 -23.54
N ASN A 151 5.86 27.74 -23.16
CA ASN A 151 6.15 29.12 -22.77
C ASN A 151 5.22 29.66 -21.67
N LEU A 152 4.85 28.81 -20.69
CA LEU A 152 4.05 29.27 -19.57
C LEU A 152 4.82 30.32 -18.75
N PRO A 153 4.15 31.34 -18.20
CA PRO A 153 4.82 32.34 -17.38
C PRO A 153 5.44 31.73 -16.12
N GLY A 154 6.61 32.20 -15.72
CA GLY A 154 7.32 31.68 -14.53
C GLY A 154 6.50 31.77 -13.23
N HIS A 155 5.62 32.79 -13.10
CA HIS A 155 4.73 32.94 -11.95
C HIS A 155 3.58 31.91 -11.92
N ILE A 156 3.33 31.19 -13.03
CA ILE A 156 2.44 30.03 -13.10
C ILE A 156 3.24 28.75 -12.88
N MET A 157 4.36 28.60 -13.60
CA MET A 157 5.18 27.39 -13.58
C MET A 157 5.74 27.06 -12.20
N ALA A 158 6.40 28.03 -11.56
CA ALA A 158 7.10 27.79 -10.29
C ALA A 158 6.16 27.27 -9.17
N PRO A 159 5.01 27.92 -8.87
CA PRO A 159 4.10 27.40 -7.86
C PRO A 159 3.39 26.12 -8.30
N ALA A 160 3.12 25.92 -9.60
CA ALA A 160 2.55 24.66 -10.07
C ALA A 160 3.52 23.49 -9.86
N LEU A 161 4.80 23.65 -10.19
CA LEU A 161 5.83 22.64 -9.97
C LEU A 161 6.04 22.33 -8.49
N ALA A 162 5.94 23.33 -7.61
CA ALA A 162 5.95 23.10 -6.17
C ALA A 162 4.78 22.21 -5.73
N GLY A 163 3.57 22.48 -6.23
CA GLY A 163 2.38 21.67 -6.00
C GLY A 163 2.52 20.24 -6.53
N TRP A 164 2.95 20.08 -7.79
CA TRP A 164 3.20 18.77 -8.39
C TRP A 164 4.26 17.99 -7.61
N ASN A 165 5.34 18.61 -7.17
CA ASN A 165 6.38 17.94 -6.38
C ASN A 165 5.84 17.41 -5.05
N LYS A 166 5.06 18.22 -4.31
CA LYS A 166 4.39 17.77 -3.07
C LYS A 166 3.51 16.56 -3.34
N TYR A 167 2.68 16.65 -4.39
CA TYR A 167 1.70 15.64 -4.73
C TYR A 167 2.34 14.33 -5.19
N LEU A 168 3.27 14.37 -6.15
CA LEU A 168 3.98 13.22 -6.68
C LEU A 168 4.84 12.53 -5.60
N SER A 169 5.47 13.30 -4.70
CA SER A 169 6.24 12.75 -3.57
C SER A 169 5.33 11.97 -2.60
N THR A 170 4.13 12.51 -2.33
CA THR A 170 3.14 11.82 -1.49
C THR A 170 2.67 10.52 -2.15
N GLN A 171 2.44 10.54 -3.47
CA GLN A 171 2.06 9.32 -4.21
C GLN A 171 3.16 8.26 -4.17
N LEU A 172 4.42 8.68 -4.35
CA LEU A 172 5.58 7.80 -4.26
C LEU A 172 5.66 7.12 -2.89
N HIS A 173 5.40 7.85 -1.80
CA HIS A 173 5.37 7.25 -0.46
C HIS A 173 4.29 6.16 -0.34
N LEU A 174 3.08 6.39 -0.85
CA LEU A 174 2.02 5.37 -0.81
C LEU A 174 2.39 4.11 -1.61
N MET A 175 3.06 4.28 -2.75
CA MET A 175 3.64 3.15 -3.49
C MET A 175 4.75 2.46 -2.69
N GLN A 176 5.63 3.22 -2.02
CA GLN A 176 6.70 2.66 -1.20
C GLN A 176 6.15 1.87 -0.01
N LEU A 177 5.13 2.37 0.67
CA LEU A 177 4.43 1.67 1.75
C LEU A 177 3.88 0.31 1.27
N GLY A 178 3.19 0.30 0.13
CA GLY A 178 2.70 -0.94 -0.48
C GLY A 178 3.83 -1.88 -0.90
N TYR A 179 4.91 -1.34 -1.43
CA TYR A 179 6.09 -2.10 -1.83
C TYR A 179 6.73 -2.80 -0.63
N ASP A 180 7.01 -2.07 0.45
CA ASP A 180 7.67 -2.61 1.64
C ASP A 180 6.83 -3.67 2.34
N ILE A 181 5.52 -3.45 2.44
CA ILE A 181 4.60 -4.45 2.98
C ILE A 181 4.59 -5.74 2.15
N ALA A 182 4.64 -5.63 0.81
CA ALA A 182 4.72 -6.79 -0.04
C ALA A 182 6.04 -7.54 0.15
N ARG A 183 7.17 -6.82 0.20
CA ARG A 183 8.49 -7.42 0.47
C ARG A 183 8.55 -8.09 1.83
N GLU A 184 8.01 -7.47 2.87
CA GLU A 184 7.92 -8.05 4.20
C GLU A 184 7.00 -9.28 4.22
N ASN A 185 5.95 -9.32 3.41
CA ASN A 185 5.10 -10.50 3.30
C ASN A 185 5.84 -11.72 2.70
N ASP A 186 6.95 -11.51 1.98
CA ASP A 186 7.79 -12.57 1.43
C ASP A 186 8.85 -13.09 2.42
N THR A 187 9.09 -12.39 3.54
CA THR A 187 10.10 -12.78 4.53
C THR A 187 9.60 -13.90 5.45
N GLY A 188 10.51 -14.77 5.86
CA GLY A 188 10.20 -15.89 6.74
C GLY A 188 10.45 -17.26 6.10
N SER A 189 10.68 -18.27 6.94
CA SER A 189 11.00 -19.64 6.54
C SER A 189 9.82 -20.60 6.70
N MET A 190 8.76 -20.19 7.40
CA MET A 190 7.53 -20.97 7.58
C MET A 190 6.38 -20.31 6.82
N ALA A 191 5.74 -21.05 5.93
CA ALA A 191 4.52 -20.63 5.25
C ALA A 191 3.31 -21.16 6.03
N ILE A 192 2.47 -20.24 6.50
CA ILE A 192 1.28 -20.55 7.30
C ILE A 192 0.04 -20.35 6.43
N PRO A 193 -0.75 -21.41 6.16
CA PRO A 193 -2.00 -21.29 5.45
C PRO A 193 -3.00 -20.42 6.21
N ILE A 194 -3.59 -19.47 5.50
CA ILE A 194 -4.71 -18.63 5.94
C ILE A 194 -5.93 -18.98 5.11
N ARG A 195 -7.06 -19.27 5.77
CA ARG A 195 -8.36 -19.39 5.12
C ARG A 195 -9.30 -18.29 5.57
N LEU A 196 -9.96 -17.68 4.59
CA LEU A 196 -10.91 -16.61 4.81
C LEU A 196 -12.33 -17.11 4.61
N PHE A 197 -13.26 -16.58 5.41
CA PHE A 197 -14.68 -16.91 5.35
C PHE A 197 -15.55 -15.65 5.19
N GLY A 198 -16.76 -15.86 4.67
CA GLY A 198 -17.77 -14.82 4.46
C GLY A 198 -17.24 -13.53 3.81
N ARG A 199 -17.46 -12.38 4.47
CA ARG A 199 -17.21 -11.05 3.89
C ARG A 199 -15.75 -10.74 3.54
N LEU A 200 -14.78 -11.43 4.14
CA LEU A 200 -13.36 -11.21 3.77
C LEU A 200 -12.99 -11.75 2.39
N ARG A 201 -13.67 -12.79 1.93
CA ARG A 201 -13.40 -13.45 0.64
C ARG A 201 -13.47 -12.47 -0.55
N PRO A 202 -14.58 -11.72 -0.75
CA PRO A 202 -14.65 -10.77 -1.86
C PRO A 202 -13.68 -9.60 -1.71
N LEU A 203 -13.34 -9.17 -0.49
CA LEU A 203 -12.39 -8.08 -0.25
C LEU A 203 -10.95 -8.43 -0.60
N VAL A 204 -10.57 -9.69 -0.37
CA VAL A 204 -9.23 -10.20 -0.68
C VAL A 204 -9.15 -10.75 -2.10
N GLY A 205 -10.27 -11.21 -2.67
CA GLY A 205 -10.32 -11.88 -3.96
C GLY A 205 -9.77 -13.30 -3.93
N LYS A 206 -9.52 -13.86 -2.75
CA LYS A 206 -9.02 -15.22 -2.52
C LYS A 206 -9.71 -15.85 -1.30
N HIS A 207 -9.77 -17.17 -1.27
CA HIS A 207 -10.33 -17.93 -0.14
C HIS A 207 -9.25 -18.57 0.73
N GLU A 208 -8.10 -18.91 0.14
CA GLU A 208 -6.95 -19.50 0.82
C GLU A 208 -5.66 -18.97 0.18
N PHE A 209 -4.64 -18.74 1.01
CA PHE A 209 -3.28 -18.33 0.62
C PHE A 209 -2.35 -18.54 1.81
N GLU A 210 -1.06 -18.30 1.61
CA GLU A 210 -0.04 -18.47 2.66
C GLU A 210 0.57 -17.12 3.05
N ILE A 211 0.94 -17.01 4.33
CA ILE A 211 1.77 -15.92 4.86
C ILE A 211 3.06 -16.50 5.39
N LYS A 212 4.19 -15.89 5.02
CA LYS A 212 5.50 -16.32 5.50
C LYS A 212 5.87 -15.61 6.80
N VAL A 213 6.38 -16.38 7.76
CA VAL A 213 6.86 -15.89 9.07
C VAL A 213 8.16 -16.59 9.47
N HIS A 214 8.88 -15.99 10.42
CA HIS A 214 10.12 -16.54 10.95
C HIS A 214 9.86 -17.63 11.99
N GLN A 215 10.88 -18.42 12.31
CA GLN A 215 10.83 -19.32 13.45
C GLN A 215 10.57 -18.53 14.74
N ASN A 216 9.86 -19.13 15.69
CA ASN A 216 9.44 -18.51 16.96
C ASN A 216 8.48 -17.32 16.83
N SER A 217 7.86 -17.14 15.65
CA SER A 217 6.74 -16.20 15.50
C SER A 217 5.50 -16.66 16.27
N HIS A 218 4.61 -15.72 16.54
CA HIS A 218 3.32 -15.96 17.17
C HIS A 218 2.19 -15.67 16.19
N VAL A 219 0.95 -16.02 16.56
CA VAL A 219 -0.23 -15.74 15.73
C VAL A 219 -0.35 -14.24 15.42
N ALA A 220 -0.01 -13.35 16.37
CA ALA A 220 0.01 -11.91 16.16
C ALA A 220 0.84 -11.49 14.93
N ASP A 221 1.98 -12.14 14.69
CA ASP A 221 2.87 -11.79 13.57
C ASP A 221 2.26 -12.17 12.22
N VAL A 222 1.59 -13.33 12.16
CA VAL A 222 0.87 -13.77 10.96
C VAL A 222 -0.28 -12.80 10.65
N LEU A 223 -1.09 -12.45 11.66
CA LEU A 223 -2.21 -11.53 11.48
C LEU A 223 -1.75 -10.10 11.15
N ARG A 224 -0.64 -9.63 11.74
CA ARG A 224 -0.04 -8.33 11.41
C ARG A 224 0.32 -8.26 9.93
N LYS A 225 1.01 -9.29 9.40
CA LYS A 225 1.32 -9.38 7.96
C LYS A 225 0.04 -9.41 7.12
N PHE A 226 -0.95 -10.20 7.51
CA PHE A 226 -2.24 -10.28 6.81
C PHE A 226 -2.91 -8.90 6.69
N PHE A 227 -3.12 -8.23 7.81
CA PHE A 227 -3.83 -6.95 7.86
C PHE A 227 -3.00 -5.79 7.28
N ASN A 228 -1.67 -5.88 7.28
CA ASN A 228 -0.83 -4.93 6.54
C ASN A 228 -0.95 -5.15 5.03
N TYR A 229 -0.97 -6.39 4.57
CA TYR A 229 -1.03 -6.71 3.14
C TYR A 229 -2.42 -6.49 2.50
N TYR A 230 -3.48 -6.70 3.30
CA TYR A 230 -4.88 -6.46 2.94
C TYR A 230 -5.54 -5.45 3.89
N PRO A 231 -5.13 -4.18 3.88
CA PRO A 231 -5.61 -3.17 4.83
C PRO A 231 -7.13 -2.95 4.74
N GLN A 232 -7.74 -3.15 3.57
CA GLN A 232 -9.19 -3.04 3.38
C GLN A 232 -10.02 -4.03 4.21
N THR A 233 -9.39 -5.07 4.78
CA THR A 233 -10.08 -6.05 5.63
C THR A 233 -10.24 -5.57 7.07
N ARG A 234 -9.47 -4.56 7.50
CA ARG A 234 -9.44 -4.07 8.88
C ARG A 234 -10.77 -3.47 9.30
N VAL A 235 -11.38 -2.64 8.45
CA VAL A 235 -12.67 -2.03 8.76
C VAL A 235 -13.79 -3.07 9.00
N GLU A 236 -13.70 -4.22 8.34
CA GLU A 236 -14.66 -5.31 8.55
C GLU A 236 -14.35 -6.13 9.81
N ALA A 237 -13.07 -6.42 10.07
CA ALA A 237 -12.67 -7.41 11.06
C ALA A 237 -12.20 -6.84 12.40
N LEU A 238 -11.73 -5.60 12.42
CA LEU A 238 -11.06 -4.98 13.56
C LEU A 238 -11.75 -3.68 13.98
N GLU A 239 -11.64 -3.39 15.27
CA GLU A 239 -11.97 -2.13 15.90
C GLU A 239 -10.69 -1.49 16.43
N LYS A 240 -10.47 -0.21 16.11
CA LYS A 240 -9.32 0.56 16.58
C LYS A 240 -9.65 1.10 17.97
N VAL A 241 -8.85 0.70 18.95
CA VAL A 241 -8.91 1.19 20.33
C VAL A 241 -7.64 1.98 20.64
N TRP A 242 -7.73 2.91 21.58
CA TRP A 242 -6.62 3.80 21.92
C TRP A 242 -6.14 3.50 23.34
N HIS A 243 -4.83 3.31 23.46
CA HIS A 243 -4.17 3.16 24.74
C HIS A 243 -3.30 4.38 25.01
N SER A 244 -3.16 4.70 26.29
CA SER A 244 -2.30 5.77 26.78
C SER A 244 -1.26 5.20 27.72
N HIS A 245 0.00 5.60 27.53
CA HIS A 245 1.08 5.29 28.46
C HIS A 245 1.76 6.58 28.90
N GLU A 246 1.86 6.78 30.21
CA GLU A 246 2.68 7.83 30.79
C GLU A 246 4.15 7.44 30.67
N LYS A 247 4.92 8.24 29.93
CA LYS A 247 6.36 8.02 29.82
C LYS A 247 7.00 8.31 31.18
N LYS A 248 7.78 7.36 31.69
CA LYS A 248 8.44 7.47 33.01
C LYS A 248 9.29 8.73 33.18
N ASP A 249 9.81 9.27 32.09
CA ASP A 249 10.73 10.42 32.07
C ASP A 249 10.14 11.65 31.34
N SER A 250 8.81 11.76 31.25
CA SER A 250 8.18 12.87 30.55
C SER A 250 6.76 13.16 31.04
N ASP A 251 6.40 14.44 31.13
CA ASP A 251 5.03 14.89 31.41
C ASP A 251 4.07 14.63 30.21
N TRP A 252 4.55 14.06 29.11
CA TRP A 252 3.77 13.75 27.93
C TRP A 252 3.22 12.32 27.96
N VAL A 253 1.89 12.21 27.81
CA VAL A 253 1.19 10.95 27.58
C VAL A 253 1.37 10.52 26.13
N GLU A 254 1.90 9.32 25.91
CA GLU A 254 1.96 8.72 24.59
C GLU A 254 0.65 7.96 24.32
N VAL A 255 -0.03 8.34 23.24
CA VAL A 255 -1.24 7.66 22.78
C VAL A 255 -0.89 6.80 21.57
N PHE A 256 -1.21 5.52 21.65
CA PHE A 256 -0.94 4.57 20.57
C PHE A 256 -2.18 3.72 20.24
N PRO A 257 -2.41 3.39 18.96
CA PRO A 257 -3.52 2.56 18.58
C PRO A 257 -3.23 1.09 18.85
N ALA A 258 -4.27 0.37 19.26
CA ALA A 258 -4.34 -1.07 19.21
C ALA A 258 -5.61 -1.51 18.47
N TYR A 259 -5.66 -2.77 18.07
CA TYR A 259 -6.73 -3.29 17.23
C TYR A 259 -7.25 -4.60 17.79
N VAL A 260 -8.55 -4.64 18.05
CA VAL A 260 -9.22 -5.84 18.57
C VAL A 260 -10.19 -6.39 17.53
N PRO A 261 -10.39 -7.72 17.43
CA PRO A 261 -11.44 -8.27 16.60
C PRO A 261 -12.80 -7.67 16.96
N ARG A 262 -13.57 -7.25 15.96
CA ARG A 262 -14.95 -6.81 16.17
C ARG A 262 -15.78 -7.94 16.74
N ASN A 263 -16.83 -7.59 17.48
CA ASN A 263 -17.72 -8.58 18.09
C ASN A 263 -18.21 -9.62 17.06
N GLY A 264 -18.14 -10.89 17.44
CA GLY A 264 -18.52 -12.05 16.62
C GLY A 264 -17.45 -12.56 15.66
N TRP A 265 -16.39 -11.79 15.39
CA TRP A 265 -15.26 -12.30 14.61
C TRP A 265 -14.48 -13.33 15.40
N ARG A 266 -14.11 -14.43 14.73
CA ARG A 266 -13.32 -15.51 15.34
C ARG A 266 -12.09 -15.77 14.51
N VAL A 267 -10.97 -15.93 15.20
CA VAL A 267 -9.72 -16.40 14.62
C VAL A 267 -9.41 -17.74 15.25
N LEU A 268 -9.29 -18.77 14.42
CA LEU A 268 -8.99 -20.12 14.87
C LEU A 268 -7.56 -20.48 14.50
N LEU A 269 -6.80 -21.04 15.44
CA LEU A 269 -5.53 -21.72 15.21
C LEU A 269 -5.78 -23.22 15.24
N ASN A 270 -5.55 -23.90 14.10
CA ASN A 270 -5.81 -25.34 13.96
C ASN A 270 -7.24 -25.77 14.36
N GLY A 271 -8.22 -24.89 14.17
CA GLY A 271 -9.63 -25.12 14.53
C GLY A 271 -9.99 -24.76 15.99
N LEU A 272 -9.05 -24.30 16.80
CA LEU A 272 -9.28 -23.85 18.18
C LEU A 272 -9.37 -22.33 18.23
N ASP A 273 -10.40 -21.80 18.89
CA ASP A 273 -10.64 -20.36 19.00
C ASP A 273 -9.63 -19.69 19.94
N LEU A 274 -8.94 -18.68 19.43
CA LEU A 274 -7.87 -17.98 20.15
C LEU A 274 -8.37 -17.21 21.37
N HIS A 275 -9.65 -16.83 21.43
CA HIS A 275 -10.21 -16.20 22.64
C HIS A 275 -10.06 -17.09 23.89
N TYR A 276 -10.06 -18.41 23.70
CA TYR A 276 -10.00 -19.40 24.76
C TYR A 276 -8.70 -20.20 24.77
N ASN A 277 -7.88 -20.09 23.72
CA ASN A 277 -6.70 -20.93 23.53
C ASN A 277 -5.47 -20.13 23.12
N GLY A 278 -4.72 -19.63 24.11
CA GLY A 278 -3.40 -19.01 23.94
C GLY A 278 -3.40 -17.58 23.39
N GLY A 279 -4.51 -17.08 22.86
CA GLY A 279 -4.59 -15.72 22.33
C GLY A 279 -3.65 -15.46 21.15
N LEU A 280 -3.34 -14.19 20.91
CA LEU A 280 -2.44 -13.80 19.82
C LEU A 280 -0.95 -14.09 20.10
N THR A 281 -0.61 -14.39 21.35
CA THR A 281 0.73 -14.82 21.79
C THR A 281 0.92 -16.33 21.68
N ALA A 282 -0.05 -17.08 21.14
CA ALA A 282 0.14 -18.49 20.84
C ALA A 282 1.29 -18.66 19.80
N PRO A 283 2.27 -19.55 20.06
CA PRO A 283 3.37 -19.79 19.13
C PRO A 283 2.88 -20.47 17.85
N ILE A 284 3.47 -20.11 16.70
CA ILE A 284 3.15 -20.69 15.40
C ILE A 284 4.21 -21.70 14.95
N HIS A 285 3.76 -22.82 14.40
CA HIS A 285 4.60 -23.90 13.90
C HIS A 285 4.30 -24.18 12.42
N LYS A 286 5.25 -24.84 11.74
CA LYS A 286 5.21 -25.06 10.28
C LYS A 286 3.96 -25.77 9.75
N LYS A 287 3.26 -26.57 10.56
CA LYS A 287 2.06 -27.30 10.16
C LYS A 287 0.76 -26.61 10.59
N ASP A 288 0.87 -25.46 11.26
CA ASP A 288 -0.28 -24.74 11.74
C ASP A 288 -1.02 -24.05 10.60
N LYS A 289 -2.32 -23.84 10.79
CA LYS A 289 -3.18 -23.07 9.90
C LYS A 289 -4.05 -22.11 10.70
N ILE A 290 -4.41 -20.99 10.08
CA ILE A 290 -5.29 -19.99 10.67
C ILE A 290 -6.54 -19.82 9.81
N ASP A 291 -7.70 -19.89 10.45
CA ASP A 291 -9.00 -19.64 9.83
C ASP A 291 -9.62 -18.35 10.40
N ILE A 292 -10.05 -17.42 9.54
CA ILE A 292 -10.66 -16.14 9.96
C ILE A 292 -12.13 -16.11 9.56
N PHE A 293 -13.00 -16.06 10.57
CA PHE A 293 -14.45 -16.09 10.42
C PHE A 293 -15.10 -14.76 10.78
N PRO A 294 -16.04 -14.26 9.96
CA PRO A 294 -16.93 -13.18 10.37
C PRO A 294 -17.92 -13.68 11.45
N PRO A 295 -18.70 -12.77 12.05
CA PRO A 295 -19.79 -13.13 12.94
C PRO A 295 -20.66 -14.23 12.36
N GLY A 296 -20.91 -15.25 13.17
CA GLY A 296 -21.92 -16.27 12.86
C GLY A 296 -23.29 -15.59 12.71
N ARG A 297 -24.08 -16.05 11.75
CA ARG A 297 -25.51 -15.71 11.72
C ARG A 297 -26.21 -16.35 12.92
#